data_AF-A0A818BPQ5-F1
#
_entry.id   AF-A0A818BPQ5-F1
#
_cell.length_a   1.000
_cell.length_b   1.000
_cell.length_c   1.000
_cell.angle_alpha   90.00
_cell.angle_beta   90.00
_cell.angle_gamma   90.00
#
_symmetry.space_group_name_H-M   'P 1'
#
loop_
_entity.id
_entity.type
_entity.pdbx_description
1 polymer ?
#
loop_
_entity_poly.entity_id
_entity_poly.type
_entity_poly.pdbx_seq_one_letter_code
_entity_poly.pdbx_strand_id
1 'polypeptide(L)'
;MPIDLCAHPVAHPSTTKLGCRPSHPRGDRILHAELTRHISETYGMIDETGQFLTGYHLCRTCYEKEYAIYNAKKSHQQNMGEDGGEMMYVDDENTENQRQLHSTTNDLSMADYQMNEKFESSTPESITGSEDSDDIEHGHRQQQAKHILNKVFQALSITPILDTRDNGALKRDVTRAIQGIRKLANELCHVPNTKTLKSNVTLLATEENELLIDGLKRLFGSSDYDDQVRLLTLSPPTWGRVQIENFYFCNEWQSRRALEIRGSFGILATPTNFSGNPRINPLLVDEIQAFYQEDIISRQTSNKKDVIHVKKQPIPVRFMNFTVGQTYAVFLKKLKDRDTLESVSREMFYSLKPKCVKILTPHDVCACIYHENFDFLIQGWNKMRLTKIESKMLISDLVCHSPTAECFFNECRQCRDNQPSEYLKHFLNNQISLFDDCSWMIWRKPVSSTEKSNGENSNADKKILLQKNIGSVADLLEEFDCQ
;
A
#
# COMPACT_ATOMS: atom_id res chain seq x y z
N MET A 1 0.37 29.57 25.90
CA MET A 1 -0.27 28.27 25.56
C MET A 1 -0.63 27.56 26.85
N PRO A 2 -1.80 26.92 26.93
CA PRO A 2 -2.16 26.11 28.10
C PRO A 2 -1.12 25.02 28.32
N ILE A 3 -0.82 24.73 29.59
CA ILE A 3 0.37 23.97 30.04
C ILE A 3 0.34 22.49 29.59
N ASP A 4 -0.82 21.99 29.14
CA ASP A 4 -1.04 20.56 28.85
C ASP A 4 -0.99 20.17 27.36
N LEU A 5 -0.82 21.14 26.44
CA LEU A 5 -0.81 20.86 25.00
C LEU A 5 0.55 21.19 24.37
N CYS A 6 1.24 20.15 23.92
CA CYS A 6 2.50 20.26 23.21
C CYS A 6 2.24 20.62 21.73
N ALA A 7 1.83 21.87 21.49
CA ALA A 7 1.61 22.42 20.16
C ALA A 7 2.83 23.25 19.73
N HIS A 8 3.42 22.92 18.59
CA HIS A 8 4.64 23.57 18.11
C HIS A 8 4.43 24.13 16.71
N PRO A 9 5.08 25.26 16.36
CA PRO A 9 5.04 25.79 15.01
C PRO A 9 5.94 25.01 14.03
N VAL A 10 6.73 24.03 14.50
CA VAL A 10 7.72 23.31 13.71
C VAL A 10 7.40 21.81 13.65
N ALA A 11 7.49 21.23 12.45
CA ALA A 11 7.32 19.79 12.23
C ALA A 11 8.52 18.99 12.78
N HIS A 12 8.24 17.89 13.49
CA HIS A 12 9.23 16.86 13.81
C HIS A 12 8.66 15.45 13.55
N PRO A 13 9.49 14.38 13.49
CA PRO A 13 9.08 13.06 12.99
C PRO A 13 7.91 12.41 13.74
N SER A 14 7.64 12.83 14.98
CA SER A 14 6.56 12.34 15.83
C SER A 14 5.37 13.30 15.94
N THR A 15 5.24 14.27 15.02
CA THR A 15 4.12 15.23 15.00
C THR A 15 3.13 15.02 13.87
N THR A 16 1.87 15.29 14.19
CA THR A 16 0.76 15.37 13.25
C THR A 16 0.41 16.84 13.04
N LYS A 17 0.40 17.29 11.78
CA LYS A 17 0.05 18.67 11.42
C LYS A 17 -1.47 18.88 11.48
N LEU A 18 -1.92 19.81 12.30
CA LEU A 18 -3.31 20.24 12.34
C LEU A 18 -3.69 20.92 11.01
N GLY A 19 -4.82 20.53 10.43
CA GLY A 19 -5.36 21.13 9.20
C GLY A 19 -4.73 20.71 7.87
N CYS A 20 -3.71 19.83 7.83
CA CYS A 20 -3.19 19.32 6.55
C CYS A 20 -3.85 17.99 6.14
N ARG A 21 -4.18 17.89 4.84
CA ARG A 21 -4.79 16.71 4.22
C ARG A 21 -3.81 15.53 4.28
N PRO A 22 -4.16 14.37 4.88
CA PRO A 22 -3.43 13.14 4.65
C PRO A 22 -3.69 12.67 3.22
N SER A 23 -2.67 12.13 2.57
CA SER A 23 -2.81 11.27 1.39
C SER A 23 -3.37 9.90 1.79
N HIS A 24 -4.61 9.82 2.30
CA HIS A 24 -5.28 8.55 2.65
C HIS A 24 -6.83 8.70 2.59
N PRO A 25 -7.63 7.62 2.65
CA PRO A 25 -8.86 7.42 1.91
C PRO A 25 -10.02 8.22 2.54
N ARG A 26 -11.11 8.35 1.80
CA ARG A 26 -12.18 9.35 1.98
C ARG A 26 -12.93 9.36 3.33
N GLY A 27 -12.62 8.49 4.31
CA GLY A 27 -13.25 8.45 5.63
C GLY A 27 -12.66 9.40 6.68
N ASP A 28 -11.34 9.63 6.67
CA ASP A 28 -10.66 10.40 7.72
C ASP A 28 -10.72 11.92 7.53
N ARG A 29 -11.27 12.38 6.39
CA ARG A 29 -11.31 13.81 6.04
C ARG A 29 -12.21 14.63 6.95
N ILE A 30 -13.38 14.09 7.28
CA ILE A 30 -14.38 14.75 8.12
C ILE A 30 -13.90 14.73 9.56
N LEU A 31 -13.43 13.57 10.01
CA LEU A 31 -12.89 13.33 11.34
C LEU A 31 -11.75 14.30 11.68
N HIS A 32 -10.79 14.48 10.77
CA HIS A 32 -9.64 15.36 11.02
C HIS A 32 -10.04 16.84 11.04
N ALA A 33 -11.01 17.26 10.22
CA ALA A 33 -11.53 18.62 10.25
C ALA A 33 -12.33 18.91 11.55
N GLU A 34 -13.17 17.96 11.98
CA GLU A 34 -13.93 18.04 13.23
C GLU A 34 -13.00 18.04 14.45
N LEU A 35 -11.95 17.20 14.45
CA LEU A 35 -10.94 17.18 15.51
C LEU A 35 -10.14 18.48 15.54
N THR A 36 -9.73 19.01 14.38
CA THR A 36 -9.01 20.30 14.31
C THR A 36 -9.87 21.42 14.88
N ARG A 37 -11.16 21.45 14.54
CA ARG A 37 -12.12 22.41 15.11
C ARG A 37 -12.25 22.24 16.62
N HIS A 38 -12.39 21.00 17.10
CA HIS A 38 -12.50 20.70 18.53
C HIS A 38 -11.31 21.23 19.32
N ILE A 39 -10.09 20.98 18.82
CA ILE A 39 -8.85 21.40 19.48
C ILE A 39 -8.72 22.93 19.43
N SER A 40 -9.03 23.55 18.29
CA SER A 40 -8.98 25.02 18.19
C SER A 40 -9.99 25.73 19.08
N GLU A 41 -11.21 25.20 19.21
CA GLU A 41 -12.25 25.70 20.11
C GLU A 41 -11.85 25.50 21.59
N THR A 42 -11.35 24.32 21.94
CA THR A 42 -10.99 23.95 23.33
C THR A 42 -9.82 24.77 23.85
N TYR A 43 -8.86 25.11 22.99
CA TYR A 43 -7.62 25.78 23.38
C TYR A 43 -7.50 27.23 22.91
N GLY A 44 -8.57 27.81 22.35
CA GLY A 44 -8.60 29.21 21.91
C GLY A 44 -7.59 29.51 20.80
N MET A 45 -7.32 28.55 19.91
CA MET A 45 -6.36 28.70 18.81
C MET A 45 -7.03 29.30 17.57
N ILE A 46 -7.52 30.52 17.73
CA ILE A 46 -8.20 31.31 16.71
C ILE A 46 -7.39 32.60 16.50
N ASP A 47 -7.17 33.01 15.26
CA ASP A 47 -6.53 34.29 14.97
C ASP A 47 -7.48 35.48 15.16
N GLU A 48 -6.95 36.70 15.03
CA GLU A 48 -7.72 37.95 15.15
C GLU A 48 -8.85 38.07 14.11
N THR A 49 -8.83 37.25 13.06
CA THR A 49 -9.86 37.22 12.00
C THR A 49 -10.93 36.16 12.23
N GLY A 50 -10.87 35.42 13.35
CA GLY A 50 -11.81 34.35 13.66
C GLY A 50 -11.51 33.04 12.91
N GLN A 51 -10.36 32.93 12.24
CA GLN A 51 -9.96 31.71 11.53
C GLN A 51 -9.13 30.80 12.45
N PHE A 52 -9.32 29.49 12.30
CA PHE A 52 -8.54 28.51 13.05
C PHE A 52 -7.07 28.57 12.65
N LEU A 53 -6.17 28.55 13.63
CA LEU A 53 -4.72 28.53 13.38
C LEU A 53 -4.31 27.24 12.66
N THR A 54 -4.29 27.27 11.33
CA THR A 54 -3.80 26.17 10.49
C THR A 54 -2.28 26.25 10.42
N GLY A 55 -1.57 25.21 10.86
CA GLY A 55 -0.09 25.20 10.83
C GLY A 55 0.60 24.67 12.08
N TYR A 56 -0.12 24.45 13.18
CA TYR A 56 0.45 23.86 14.39
C TYR A 56 0.60 22.35 14.29
N HIS A 57 1.64 21.84 14.96
CA HIS A 57 1.98 20.43 15.03
C HIS A 57 1.75 19.90 16.44
N LEU A 58 0.94 18.86 16.57
CA LEU A 58 0.78 18.12 17.82
C LEU A 58 1.70 16.92 17.83
N CYS A 59 2.37 16.65 18.96
CA CYS A 59 3.01 15.36 19.12
C CYS A 59 1.96 14.23 19.14
N ARG A 60 2.38 13.01 18.77
CA ARG A 60 1.52 11.83 18.71
C ARG A 60 0.69 11.62 19.99
N THR A 61 1.31 11.76 21.16
CA THR A 61 0.64 11.56 22.46
C THR A 61 -0.47 12.57 22.71
N CYS A 62 -0.23 13.87 22.41
CA CYS A 62 -1.25 14.90 22.53
C CYS A 62 -2.38 14.69 21.51
N TYR A 63 -2.05 14.29 20.28
CA TYR A 63 -3.05 13.99 19.26
C TYR A 63 -3.96 12.83 19.69
N GLU A 64 -3.39 11.72 20.17
CA GLU A 64 -4.15 10.54 20.62
C GLU A 64 -5.05 10.86 21.83
N LYS A 65 -4.56 11.69 22.78
CA LYS A 65 -5.34 12.16 23.93
C LYS A 65 -6.56 12.99 23.50
N GLU A 66 -6.35 13.99 22.66
CA GLU A 66 -7.45 14.86 22.19
C GLU A 66 -8.44 14.09 21.31
N TYR A 67 -7.95 13.15 20.51
CA TYR A 67 -8.79 12.27 19.71
C TYR A 67 -9.71 11.39 20.57
N ALA A 68 -9.19 10.85 21.68
CA ALA A 68 -9.99 10.07 22.62
C ALA A 68 -11.09 10.92 23.30
N ILE A 69 -10.75 12.15 23.71
CA ILE A 69 -11.70 13.10 24.31
C ILE A 69 -12.81 13.45 23.31
N TYR A 70 -12.44 13.75 22.07
CA TYR A 70 -13.39 14.05 21.00
C TYR A 70 -14.35 12.89 20.75
N ASN A 71 -13.86 11.65 20.66
CA ASN A 71 -14.72 10.47 20.45
C ASN A 71 -15.65 10.18 21.64
N ALA A 72 -15.19 10.40 22.87
CA ALA A 72 -16.04 10.27 24.06
C ALA A 72 -17.20 11.28 24.03
N LYS A 73 -16.94 12.53 23.66
CA LYS A 73 -17.98 13.57 23.50
C LYS A 73 -18.97 13.24 22.37
N LYS A 74 -18.47 12.76 21.23
CA LYS A 74 -19.31 12.36 20.09
C LYS A 74 -20.24 11.20 20.43
N SER A 75 -19.74 10.21 21.16
CA SER A 75 -20.53 9.07 21.64
C SER A 75 -21.59 9.51 22.65
N HIS A 76 -21.27 10.46 23.52
CA HIS A 76 -22.25 10.99 24.48
C HIS A 76 -23.35 11.81 23.82
N GLN A 77 -23.03 12.60 22.78
CA GLN A 77 -24.02 13.36 22.00
C GLN A 77 -24.93 12.46 21.16
N GLN A 78 -24.43 11.34 20.64
CA GLN A 78 -25.26 10.37 19.92
C GLN A 78 -26.27 9.67 20.84
N ASN A 79 -25.90 9.43 22.11
CA ASN A 79 -26.79 8.80 23.09
C ASN A 79 -27.83 9.77 23.70
N MET A 80 -27.64 11.09 23.56
CA MET A 80 -28.60 12.11 24.02
C MET A 80 -29.63 12.51 22.94
N GLY A 81 -29.53 11.95 21.72
CA GLY A 81 -30.43 12.25 20.61
C GLY A 81 -31.72 11.43 20.56
N GLU A 82 -31.87 10.40 21.41
CA GLU A 82 -33.01 9.47 21.35
C GLU A 82 -34.01 9.58 22.51
N ASP A 83 -33.74 10.35 23.58
CA ASP A 83 -34.71 10.53 24.66
C ASP A 83 -34.85 12.01 25.04
N GLY A 84 -35.92 12.64 24.54
CA GLY A 84 -36.42 13.90 25.06
C GLY A 84 -37.15 13.68 26.38
N GLY A 85 -36.52 14.06 27.49
CA GLY A 85 -37.10 14.03 28.83
C GLY A 85 -36.44 15.06 29.75
N GLU A 86 -37.27 15.89 30.35
CA GLU A 86 -36.95 17.09 31.13
C GLU A 86 -36.48 16.79 32.58
N MET A 87 -35.51 17.59 33.05
CA MET A 87 -35.13 17.96 34.43
C MET A 87 -34.84 16.89 35.52
N MET A 88 -33.66 17.02 36.17
CA MET A 88 -33.55 17.65 37.51
C MET A 88 -32.08 17.83 37.93
N TYR A 89 -31.79 18.98 38.53
CA TYR A 89 -30.56 19.26 39.29
C TYR A 89 -30.51 18.41 40.56
N VAL A 90 -29.35 17.81 40.85
CA VAL A 90 -28.96 17.42 42.21
C VAL A 90 -27.48 17.75 42.37
N ASP A 91 -27.20 18.71 43.25
CA ASP A 91 -25.88 18.96 43.81
C ASP A 91 -25.54 17.91 44.89
N ASP A 92 -24.24 17.78 45.12
CA ASP A 92 -23.54 17.33 46.33
C ASP A 92 -22.65 16.07 46.22
N GLU A 93 -21.35 16.37 46.31
CA GLU A 93 -20.43 15.85 47.33
C GLU A 93 -20.59 14.37 47.74
N ASN A 94 -19.72 13.48 47.25
CA ASN A 94 -18.70 12.87 48.11
C ASN A 94 -17.68 12.01 47.32
N THR A 95 -16.46 12.50 47.39
CA THR A 95 -15.16 11.84 47.59
C THR A 95 -15.10 10.33 47.86
N GLU A 96 -13.96 9.78 47.44
CA GLU A 96 -13.20 8.72 48.14
C GLU A 96 -13.64 7.27 47.89
N ASN A 97 -13.13 6.66 46.82
CA ASN A 97 -12.43 5.38 46.91
C ASN A 97 -11.76 5.02 45.58
N GLN A 98 -10.54 4.48 45.68
CA GLN A 98 -9.69 3.93 44.61
C GLN A 98 -8.71 4.90 43.92
N ARG A 99 -7.99 5.66 44.76
CA ARG A 99 -6.55 5.87 44.56
C ARG A 99 -5.79 4.90 45.47
N GLN A 100 -4.97 4.04 44.87
CA GLN A 100 -3.96 3.08 45.38
C GLN A 100 -4.19 1.78 44.58
N LEU A 101 -3.31 1.32 43.68
CA LEU A 101 -1.86 1.26 43.79
C LEU A 101 -1.14 1.72 42.50
N HIS A 102 -0.09 2.49 42.72
CA HIS A 102 0.98 2.79 41.77
C HIS A 102 1.99 1.64 41.70
N SER A 103 2.70 1.61 40.57
CA SER A 103 4.15 1.40 40.48
C SER A 103 4.67 -0.04 40.55
N THR A 104 5.05 -0.56 39.39
CA THR A 104 6.47 -0.86 39.10
C THR A 104 6.77 -0.68 37.61
N THR A 105 7.45 0.41 37.28
CA THR A 105 8.31 0.51 36.09
C THR A 105 9.68 -0.03 36.46
N ASN A 106 10.23 -0.93 35.65
CA ASN A 106 11.67 -1.10 35.48
C ASN A 106 11.94 -1.62 34.05
N ASP A 107 12.40 -0.71 33.22
CA ASP A 107 13.60 -0.78 32.38
C ASP A 107 14.04 -2.11 31.74
N LEU A 108 14.14 -2.01 30.42
CA LEU A 108 15.23 -2.48 29.55
C LEU A 108 15.41 -4.00 29.37
N SER A 109 15.06 -4.50 28.18
CA SER A 109 16.09 -4.70 27.15
C SER A 109 15.47 -4.98 25.78
N MET A 110 16.02 -4.29 24.78
CA MET A 110 15.96 -4.70 23.37
C MET A 110 16.85 -5.92 23.18
N ALA A 111 16.26 -7.07 22.85
CA ALA A 111 16.95 -8.16 22.18
C ALA A 111 15.94 -8.97 21.37
N ASP A 112 16.39 -9.45 20.21
CA ASP A 112 15.80 -10.49 19.37
C ASP A 112 14.76 -10.08 18.31
N TYR A 113 15.21 -9.30 17.33
CA TYR A 113 14.82 -9.47 15.92
C TYR A 113 16.02 -9.17 15.00
N GLN A 114 17.00 -10.07 15.00
CA GLN A 114 17.98 -10.23 13.91
C GLN A 114 17.97 -11.70 13.49
N MET A 115 17.06 -12.04 12.57
CA MET A 115 17.16 -13.27 11.80
C MET A 115 17.98 -12.98 10.54
N ASN A 116 19.09 -13.70 10.47
CA ASN A 116 20.05 -13.77 9.38
C ASN A 116 19.39 -14.18 8.06
N GLU A 117 19.59 -13.39 7.00
CA GLU A 117 19.74 -13.94 5.64
C GLU A 117 21.19 -13.69 5.19
N LYS A 118 22.05 -14.67 5.48
CA LYS A 118 23.29 -14.90 4.76
C LYS A 118 22.90 -15.47 3.40
N PHE A 119 23.07 -14.68 2.33
CA PHE A 119 23.13 -15.23 0.99
C PHE A 119 24.59 -15.50 0.67
N GLU A 120 24.97 -16.78 0.71
CA GLU A 120 26.27 -17.27 0.28
C GLU A 120 26.40 -17.11 -1.23
N SER A 121 27.44 -16.41 -1.64
CA SER A 121 27.91 -16.37 -3.02
C SER A 121 28.65 -17.68 -3.32
N SER A 122 28.04 -18.56 -4.12
CA SER A 122 28.74 -19.65 -4.79
C SER A 122 28.78 -19.38 -6.30
N THR A 123 30.00 -19.31 -6.80
CA THR A 123 30.37 -19.24 -8.22
C THR A 123 29.91 -20.49 -8.96
N PRO A 124 29.38 -20.38 -10.20
CA PRO A 124 29.26 -21.53 -11.07
C PRO A 124 30.52 -21.72 -11.91
N GLU A 125 30.99 -22.97 -11.95
CA GLU A 125 31.98 -23.47 -12.89
C GLU A 125 31.50 -23.39 -14.34
N SER A 126 32.50 -23.25 -15.20
CA SER A 126 32.49 -23.06 -16.65
C SER A 126 31.76 -24.13 -17.45
N ILE A 127 30.97 -23.69 -18.44
CA ILE A 127 30.76 -24.42 -19.70
C ILE A 127 31.06 -23.44 -20.85
N THR A 128 31.95 -23.91 -21.73
CA THR A 128 32.56 -23.22 -22.87
C THR A 128 31.60 -23.08 -24.06
N GLY A 129 31.66 -21.94 -24.76
CA GLY A 129 30.99 -21.79 -26.06
C GLY A 129 30.96 -20.36 -26.64
N SER A 130 31.74 -20.16 -27.71
CA SER A 130 31.70 -19.11 -28.77
C SER A 130 32.01 -17.64 -28.41
N GLU A 131 33.27 -17.23 -28.60
CA GLU A 131 33.76 -15.83 -28.50
C GLU A 131 34.22 -15.22 -29.85
N ASP A 132 34.00 -15.85 -31.01
CA ASP A 132 34.66 -15.41 -32.26
C ASP A 132 33.87 -14.42 -33.15
N SER A 133 32.64 -13.98 -32.80
CA SER A 133 31.86 -13.08 -33.67
C SER A 133 32.06 -11.58 -33.42
N ASP A 134 32.27 -11.17 -32.17
CA ASP A 134 32.16 -9.76 -31.78
C ASP A 134 33.46 -8.96 -32.05
N ASP A 135 34.61 -9.63 -32.03
CA ASP A 135 35.91 -9.03 -32.31
C ASP A 135 36.09 -8.67 -33.80
N ILE A 136 35.46 -9.43 -34.70
CA ILE A 136 35.51 -9.18 -36.15
C ILE A 136 34.70 -7.92 -36.49
N GLU A 137 33.54 -7.73 -35.86
CA GLU A 137 32.69 -6.57 -36.13
C GLU A 137 33.32 -5.27 -35.59
N HIS A 138 34.00 -5.34 -34.44
CA HIS A 138 34.70 -4.18 -33.87
C HIS A 138 35.89 -3.74 -34.74
N GLY A 139 36.66 -4.69 -35.29
CA GLY A 139 37.76 -4.40 -36.21
C GLY A 139 37.31 -3.72 -37.51
N HIS A 140 36.17 -4.14 -38.07
CA HIS A 140 35.63 -3.58 -39.30
C HIS A 140 35.19 -2.12 -39.15
N ARG A 141 34.56 -1.77 -38.01
CA ARG A 141 34.14 -0.39 -37.71
C ARG A 141 35.34 0.55 -37.52
N GLN A 142 36.41 0.08 -36.86
CA GLN A 142 37.63 0.88 -36.68
C GLN A 142 38.34 1.17 -38.01
N GLN A 143 38.43 0.18 -38.91
CA GLN A 143 39.01 0.38 -40.25
C GLN A 143 38.19 1.36 -41.10
N GLN A 144 36.86 1.29 -41.03
CA GLN A 144 35.98 2.21 -41.76
C GLN A 144 36.11 3.66 -41.27
N ALA A 145 36.19 3.87 -39.95
CA ALA A 145 36.42 5.20 -39.37
C ALA A 145 37.79 5.77 -39.79
N LYS A 146 38.84 4.95 -39.81
CA LYS A 146 40.19 5.34 -40.26
C LYS A 146 40.19 5.74 -41.74
N HIS A 147 39.47 5.02 -42.59
CA HIS A 147 39.34 5.35 -44.01
C HIS A 147 38.69 6.72 -44.23
N ILE A 148 37.63 7.04 -43.49
CA ILE A 148 36.95 8.35 -43.56
C ILE A 148 37.89 9.47 -43.10
N LEU A 149 38.60 9.28 -41.97
CA LEU A 149 39.57 10.25 -41.45
C LEU A 149 40.70 10.54 -42.44
N ASN A 150 41.26 9.51 -43.08
CA ASN A 150 42.32 9.69 -44.07
C ASN A 150 41.85 10.43 -45.34
N LYS A 151 40.58 10.28 -45.74
CA LYS A 151 39.99 11.11 -46.81
C LYS A 151 39.91 12.58 -46.43
N VAL A 152 39.52 12.88 -45.18
CA VAL A 152 39.51 14.25 -44.66
C VAL A 152 40.94 14.82 -44.61
N PHE A 153 41.92 14.04 -44.19
CA PHE A 153 43.32 14.48 -44.11
C PHE A 153 43.89 14.77 -45.50
N GLN A 154 43.59 13.92 -46.48
CA GLN A 154 43.99 14.14 -47.87
C GLN A 154 43.39 15.44 -48.44
N ALA A 155 42.11 15.73 -48.16
CA ALA A 155 41.46 16.97 -48.58
C ALA A 155 42.10 18.23 -47.93
N LEU A 156 42.70 18.07 -46.75
CA LEU A 156 43.37 19.14 -46.01
C LEU A 156 44.89 19.18 -46.25
N SER A 157 45.43 18.35 -47.15
CA SER A 157 46.88 18.18 -47.38
C SER A 157 47.66 17.79 -46.11
N ILE A 158 47.03 17.05 -45.20
CA ILE A 158 47.62 16.51 -43.96
C ILE A 158 48.06 15.06 -44.23
N THR A 159 49.21 14.67 -43.68
CA THR A 159 49.76 13.31 -43.81
C THR A 159 48.79 12.26 -43.27
N PRO A 160 48.46 11.20 -44.02
CA PRO A 160 47.50 10.18 -43.59
C PRO A 160 48.03 9.33 -42.43
N ILE A 161 47.10 8.81 -41.62
CA ILE A 161 47.39 7.95 -40.47
C ILE A 161 47.83 6.57 -40.97
N LEU A 162 49.12 6.24 -40.83
CA LEU A 162 49.68 4.90 -41.07
C LEU A 162 49.36 3.99 -39.86
N ASP A 163 49.25 2.67 -40.08
CA ASP A 163 48.94 1.69 -39.02
C ASP A 163 49.98 1.72 -37.89
N THR A 164 49.68 2.46 -36.84
CA THR A 164 50.41 2.41 -35.59
C THR A 164 49.50 1.78 -34.54
N ARG A 165 49.95 0.69 -33.92
CA ARG A 165 49.32 0.00 -32.79
C ARG A 165 49.22 0.85 -31.50
N ASP A 166 49.48 2.14 -31.59
CA ASP A 166 49.76 3.01 -30.45
C ASP A 166 48.72 4.15 -30.37
N ASN A 167 47.73 3.96 -29.50
CA ASN A 167 46.57 4.86 -29.31
C ASN A 167 46.96 6.31 -28.96
N GLY A 168 48.18 6.53 -28.45
CA GLY A 168 48.70 7.87 -28.14
C GLY A 168 49.10 8.71 -29.37
N ALA A 169 49.48 8.09 -30.48
CA ALA A 169 49.80 8.80 -31.73
C ALA A 169 48.52 9.29 -32.42
N LEU A 170 47.50 8.44 -32.50
CA LEU A 170 46.20 8.75 -33.09
C LEU A 170 45.54 9.97 -32.43
N LYS A 171 45.58 10.05 -31.09
CA LYS A 171 45.00 11.17 -30.33
C LYS A 171 45.71 12.49 -30.64
N ARG A 172 47.03 12.48 -30.85
CA ARG A 172 47.82 13.67 -31.21
C ARG A 172 47.51 14.14 -32.63
N ASP A 173 47.38 13.22 -33.58
CA ASP A 173 47.13 13.56 -34.97
C ASP A 173 45.70 14.08 -35.20
N VAL A 174 44.70 13.52 -34.50
CA VAL A 174 43.33 14.06 -34.47
C VAL A 174 43.29 15.49 -33.90
N THR A 175 44.05 15.74 -32.82
CA THR A 175 44.12 17.08 -32.21
C THR A 175 44.75 18.10 -33.17
N ARG A 176 45.78 17.68 -33.93
CA ARG A 176 46.45 18.52 -34.94
C ARG A 176 45.51 18.87 -36.10
N ALA A 177 44.68 17.92 -36.54
CA ALA A 177 43.67 18.14 -37.58
C ALA A 177 42.57 19.13 -37.14
N ILE A 178 42.07 19.03 -35.91
CA ILE A 178 41.09 19.98 -35.35
C ILE A 178 41.66 21.40 -35.30
N GLN A 179 42.94 21.55 -34.94
CA GLN A 179 43.61 22.85 -34.94
C GLN A 179 43.78 23.42 -36.35
N GLY A 180 44.09 22.58 -37.35
CA GLY A 180 44.15 22.97 -38.75
C GLY A 180 42.82 23.49 -39.28
N ILE A 181 41.71 22.80 -38.98
CA ILE A 181 40.36 23.22 -39.37
C ILE A 181 39.98 24.56 -38.73
N ARG A 182 40.31 24.76 -37.45
CA ARG A 182 40.06 26.05 -36.77
C ARG A 182 40.83 27.20 -37.39
N LYS A 183 42.07 26.96 -37.83
CA LYS A 183 42.90 27.98 -38.49
C LYS A 183 42.31 28.40 -39.84
N LEU A 184 41.89 27.42 -40.66
CA LEU A 184 41.25 27.66 -41.95
C LEU A 184 39.89 28.37 -41.81
N ALA A 185 39.10 28.01 -40.80
CA ALA A 185 37.85 28.69 -40.50
C ALA A 185 38.06 30.16 -40.11
N ASN A 186 39.16 30.48 -39.40
CA ASN A 186 39.49 31.84 -39.03
C ASN A 186 40.00 32.67 -40.22
N GLU A 187 40.75 32.04 -41.14
CA GLU A 187 41.24 32.69 -42.37
C GLU A 187 40.09 32.98 -43.37
N LEU A 188 39.07 32.12 -43.45
CA LEU A 188 37.88 32.34 -44.28
C LEU A 188 36.91 33.41 -43.73
N CYS A 189 37.05 33.82 -42.46
CA CYS A 189 36.15 34.78 -41.81
C CYS A 189 36.59 36.25 -41.89
N HIS A 190 37.64 36.61 -42.65
CA HIS A 190 38.04 38.00 -42.83
C HIS A 190 37.30 38.69 -44.00
N VAL A 191 36.14 39.27 -43.71
CA VAL A 191 35.48 40.30 -44.56
C VAL A 191 35.95 41.69 -44.11
N PRO A 192 36.32 42.62 -45.01
CA PRO A 192 36.84 43.92 -44.62
C PRO A 192 35.73 44.89 -44.16
N ASN A 193 36.01 45.53 -43.02
CA ASN A 193 35.60 46.86 -42.55
C ASN A 193 34.09 47.24 -42.53
N THR A 194 33.41 46.93 -41.42
CA THR A 194 32.12 47.52 -40.99
C THR A 194 32.14 47.94 -39.51
N LYS A 195 33.25 48.52 -39.01
CA LYS A 195 33.42 48.78 -37.57
C LYS A 195 32.47 49.87 -37.03
N THR A 196 32.09 50.84 -37.84
CA THR A 196 31.26 52.00 -37.42
C THR A 196 29.75 51.81 -37.58
N LEU A 197 29.29 50.92 -38.48
CA LEU A 197 27.86 50.58 -38.58
C LEU A 197 27.46 49.46 -37.62
N LYS A 198 28.38 48.51 -37.36
CA LYS A 198 28.14 47.44 -36.37
C LYS A 198 28.05 48.00 -34.97
N SER A 199 28.84 49.00 -34.57
CA SER A 199 28.79 49.50 -33.18
C SER A 199 27.42 50.05 -32.79
N ASN A 200 26.75 50.80 -33.67
CA ASN A 200 25.46 51.42 -33.37
C ASN A 200 24.27 50.44 -33.49
N VAL A 201 24.31 49.51 -34.47
CA VAL A 201 23.30 48.44 -34.58
C VAL A 201 23.45 47.41 -33.46
N THR A 202 24.67 47.14 -32.99
CA THR A 202 24.91 46.23 -31.86
C THR A 202 24.49 46.86 -30.53
N LEU A 203 24.68 48.19 -30.34
CA LEU A 203 24.26 48.89 -29.12
C LEU A 203 22.73 49.01 -28.98
N LEU A 204 22.04 49.34 -30.07
CA LEU A 204 20.56 49.40 -30.08
C LEU A 204 19.95 48.00 -29.89
N ALA A 205 20.54 46.99 -30.52
CA ALA A 205 20.13 45.61 -30.31
C ALA A 205 20.36 45.14 -28.86
N THR A 206 21.39 45.64 -28.15
CA THR A 206 21.60 45.26 -26.74
C THR A 206 20.56 45.86 -25.79
N GLU A 207 20.17 47.12 -25.96
CA GLU A 207 19.14 47.74 -25.09
C GLU A 207 17.75 47.11 -25.32
N GLU A 208 17.37 46.89 -26.58
CA GLU A 208 16.09 46.23 -26.90
C GLU A 208 16.06 44.77 -26.43
N ASN A 209 17.19 44.06 -26.52
CA ASN A 209 17.32 42.71 -25.98
C ASN A 209 17.24 42.68 -24.46
N GLU A 210 17.87 43.64 -23.77
CA GLU A 210 17.76 43.76 -22.31
C GLU A 210 16.31 43.99 -21.90
N LEU A 211 15.59 44.91 -22.55
CA LEU A 211 14.17 45.15 -22.29
C LEU A 211 13.31 43.91 -22.53
N LEU A 212 13.60 43.13 -23.59
CA LEU A 212 12.90 41.88 -23.89
C LEU A 212 13.14 40.82 -22.81
N ILE A 213 14.40 40.63 -22.40
CA ILE A 213 14.79 39.69 -21.35
C ILE A 213 14.16 40.08 -20.00
N ASP A 214 14.15 41.37 -19.67
CA ASP A 214 13.54 41.87 -18.44
C ASP A 214 12.00 41.74 -18.48
N GLY A 215 11.39 41.93 -19.65
CA GLY A 215 10.00 41.60 -19.91
C GLY A 215 9.68 40.12 -19.67
N LEU A 216 10.52 39.22 -20.18
CA LEU A 216 10.38 37.78 -19.97
C LEU A 216 10.52 37.37 -18.51
N LYS A 217 11.48 37.96 -17.77
CA LYS A 217 11.64 37.70 -16.33
C LYS A 217 10.45 38.19 -15.51
N ARG A 218 9.91 39.37 -15.85
CA ARG A 218 8.68 39.88 -15.22
C ARG A 218 7.47 38.99 -15.51
N LEU A 219 7.32 38.55 -16.76
CA LEU A 219 6.26 37.62 -17.16
C LEU A 219 6.39 36.29 -16.42
N PHE A 220 7.61 35.74 -16.31
CA PHE A 220 7.87 34.52 -15.54
C PHE A 220 7.47 34.68 -14.08
N GLY A 221 7.85 35.79 -13.43
CA GLY A 221 7.53 36.06 -12.03
C GLY A 221 6.04 36.24 -11.73
N SER A 222 5.23 36.67 -12.71
CA SER A 222 3.78 36.82 -12.56
C SER A 222 2.95 35.65 -13.10
N SER A 223 3.58 34.68 -13.76
CA SER A 223 2.91 33.51 -14.36
C SER A 223 2.65 32.41 -13.32
N ASP A 224 1.70 31.53 -13.62
CA ASP A 224 1.49 30.30 -12.87
C ASP A 224 2.60 29.28 -13.11
N TYR A 225 2.56 28.16 -12.40
CA TYR A 225 3.62 27.15 -12.46
C TYR A 225 3.82 26.53 -13.85
N ASP A 226 2.72 26.29 -14.57
CA ASP A 226 2.75 25.62 -15.86
C ASP A 226 3.29 26.58 -16.93
N ASP A 227 2.84 27.83 -16.92
CA ASP A 227 3.36 28.88 -17.79
C ASP A 227 4.81 29.23 -17.44
N GLN A 228 5.21 29.20 -16.16
CA GLN A 228 6.62 29.31 -15.77
C GLN A 228 7.47 28.24 -16.44
N VAL A 229 7.10 26.96 -16.30
CA VAL A 229 7.84 25.83 -16.93
C VAL A 229 7.86 25.97 -18.45
N ARG A 230 6.73 26.38 -19.05
CA ARG A 230 6.62 26.63 -20.49
C ARG A 230 7.56 27.74 -20.95
N LEU A 231 7.63 28.86 -20.22
CA LEU A 231 8.53 29.98 -20.53
C LEU A 231 10.00 29.57 -20.45
N LEU A 232 10.39 28.72 -19.49
CA LEU A 232 11.76 28.23 -19.38
C LEU A 232 12.23 27.44 -20.62
N THR A 233 11.32 26.87 -21.40
CA THR A 233 11.66 26.18 -22.67
C THR A 233 12.26 27.12 -23.73
N LEU A 234 12.07 28.45 -23.59
CA LEU A 234 12.67 29.48 -24.44
C LEU A 234 14.18 29.66 -24.20
N SER A 235 14.71 29.11 -23.11
CA SER A 235 16.14 29.21 -22.80
C SER A 235 17.00 28.72 -23.98
N PRO A 236 18.22 29.25 -24.18
CA PRO A 236 19.11 28.75 -25.22
C PRO A 236 19.31 27.22 -25.16
N PRO A 237 19.40 26.51 -26.30
CA PRO A 237 19.56 25.05 -26.33
C PRO A 237 20.89 24.57 -25.76
N THR A 238 21.87 25.46 -25.66
CA THR A 238 23.17 25.21 -25.04
C THR A 238 23.12 25.28 -23.51
N TRP A 239 22.02 25.76 -22.92
CA TRP A 239 21.93 25.91 -21.47
C TRP A 239 21.53 24.63 -20.77
N GLY A 240 22.30 24.28 -19.73
CA GLY A 240 21.95 23.21 -18.78
C GLY A 240 21.07 23.70 -17.64
N ARG A 241 20.65 22.76 -16.76
CA ARG A 241 19.75 23.02 -15.62
C ARG A 241 20.20 24.18 -14.74
N VAL A 242 21.47 24.17 -14.34
CA VAL A 242 22.07 25.17 -13.43
C VAL A 242 22.07 26.59 -14.05
N GLN A 243 22.27 26.69 -15.36
CA GLN A 243 22.28 27.99 -16.04
C GLN A 243 20.87 28.58 -16.10
N ILE A 244 19.87 27.73 -16.37
CA ILE A 244 18.46 28.13 -16.38
C ILE A 244 18.01 28.57 -14.98
N GLU A 245 18.35 27.78 -13.96
CA GLU A 245 18.08 28.07 -12.55
C GLU A 245 18.64 29.42 -12.13
N ASN A 246 19.94 29.66 -12.37
CA ASN A 246 20.58 30.91 -11.97
C ASN A 246 20.07 32.13 -12.76
N PHE A 247 19.66 31.95 -14.01
CA PHE A 247 19.21 33.07 -14.84
C PHE A 247 17.79 33.53 -14.52
N TYR A 248 16.87 32.58 -14.28
CA TYR A 248 15.46 32.84 -13.99
C TYR A 248 15.10 32.79 -12.49
N PHE A 249 16.03 32.38 -11.63
CA PHE A 249 15.80 32.13 -10.20
C PHE A 249 14.66 31.13 -9.95
N CYS A 250 14.57 30.09 -10.79
CA CYS A 250 13.57 29.03 -10.69
C CYS A 250 14.09 27.84 -9.89
N ASN A 251 13.23 26.91 -9.47
CA ASN A 251 13.70 25.70 -8.79
C ASN A 251 14.31 24.66 -9.78
N GLU A 252 15.15 23.76 -9.25
CA GLU A 252 15.81 22.69 -10.04
C GLU A 252 14.79 21.83 -10.80
N TRP A 253 13.63 21.57 -10.19
CA TRP A 253 12.60 20.74 -10.82
C TRP A 253 12.02 21.41 -12.07
N GLN A 254 11.76 22.72 -12.04
CA GLN A 254 11.23 23.50 -13.15
C GLN A 254 12.22 23.52 -14.31
N SER A 255 13.52 23.71 -14.03
CA SER A 255 14.55 23.71 -15.07
C SER A 255 14.72 22.32 -15.70
N ARG A 256 14.67 21.25 -14.91
CA ARG A 256 14.66 19.87 -15.42
C ARG A 256 13.44 19.60 -16.30
N ARG A 257 12.24 19.94 -15.80
CA ARG A 257 10.97 19.69 -16.48
C ARG A 257 10.88 20.46 -17.80
N ALA A 258 11.35 21.70 -17.84
CA ALA A 258 11.38 22.51 -19.05
C ALA A 258 12.30 21.90 -20.12
N LEU A 259 13.47 21.37 -19.74
CA LEU A 259 14.37 20.68 -20.67
C LEU A 259 13.75 19.39 -21.23
N GLU A 260 13.08 18.59 -20.38
CA GLU A 260 12.36 17.39 -20.82
C GLU A 260 11.23 17.71 -21.81
N ILE A 261 10.42 18.72 -21.48
CA ILE A 261 9.32 19.17 -22.34
C ILE A 261 9.86 19.70 -23.66
N ARG A 262 10.91 20.50 -23.63
CA ARG A 262 11.54 21.02 -24.85
C ARG A 262 12.10 19.89 -25.72
N GLY A 263 12.76 18.90 -25.13
CA GLY A 263 13.31 17.76 -25.85
C GLY A 263 12.23 16.89 -26.49
N SER A 264 11.06 16.77 -25.84
CA SER A 264 9.97 15.90 -26.28
C SER A 264 8.96 16.59 -27.21
N PHE A 265 8.65 17.87 -26.94
CA PHE A 265 7.52 18.59 -27.54
C PHE A 265 7.90 19.96 -28.14
N GLY A 266 9.14 20.41 -27.95
CA GLY A 266 9.64 21.67 -28.52
C GLY A 266 9.46 22.91 -27.63
N ILE A 267 9.77 24.07 -28.22
CA ILE A 267 9.77 25.37 -27.54
C ILE A 267 8.32 25.85 -27.32
N LEU A 268 8.04 26.43 -26.15
CA LEU A 268 6.72 26.87 -25.68
C LEU A 268 5.65 25.78 -25.64
N ALA A 269 6.06 24.50 -25.60
CA ALA A 269 5.15 23.40 -25.36
C ALA A 269 4.55 23.52 -23.96
N THR A 270 3.23 23.35 -23.87
CA THR A 270 2.53 23.34 -22.59
C THR A 270 2.92 22.09 -21.81
N PRO A 271 3.27 22.21 -20.51
CA PRO A 271 3.41 21.04 -19.67
C PRO A 271 2.08 20.31 -19.69
N THR A 272 2.08 19.10 -20.26
CA THR A 272 0.94 18.22 -20.10
C THR A 272 0.89 17.90 -18.62
N ASN A 273 -0.03 18.53 -17.89
CA ASN A 273 -0.49 18.02 -16.62
C ASN A 273 -0.81 16.55 -16.86
N PHE A 274 -0.27 15.65 -16.03
CA PHE A 274 -0.66 14.25 -16.04
C PHE A 274 -2.18 14.23 -15.94
N SER A 275 -2.85 14.06 -17.07
CA SER A 275 -4.30 14.07 -17.18
C SER A 275 -4.75 12.70 -16.70
N GLY A 276 -4.78 12.57 -15.37
CA GLY A 276 -5.05 11.32 -14.70
C GLY A 276 -3.86 10.36 -14.68
N ASN A 277 -3.98 9.36 -13.81
CA ASN A 277 -3.10 8.19 -13.85
C ASN A 277 -3.08 7.63 -15.28
N PRO A 278 -1.92 7.18 -15.79
CA PRO A 278 -1.84 6.52 -17.09
C PRO A 278 -2.95 5.48 -17.20
N ARG A 279 -3.65 5.47 -18.35
CA ARG A 279 -4.73 4.50 -18.56
C ARG A 279 -4.16 3.11 -18.42
N ILE A 280 -4.65 2.39 -17.42
CA ILE A 280 -4.27 1.00 -17.16
C ILE A 280 -4.61 0.18 -18.41
N ASN A 281 -3.70 -0.70 -18.81
CA ASN A 281 -3.91 -1.63 -19.92
C ASN A 281 -5.22 -2.43 -19.68
N PRO A 282 -6.23 -2.32 -20.57
CA PRO A 282 -7.52 -2.97 -20.37
C PRO A 282 -7.40 -4.50 -20.32
N LEU A 283 -6.45 -5.09 -21.06
CA LEU A 283 -6.22 -6.54 -21.03
C LEU A 283 -5.74 -7.01 -19.66
N LEU A 284 -4.85 -6.24 -19.02
CA LEU A 284 -4.37 -6.51 -17.68
C LEU A 284 -5.49 -6.35 -16.64
N VAL A 285 -6.39 -5.38 -16.82
CA VAL A 285 -7.57 -5.23 -15.96
C VAL A 285 -8.44 -6.47 -16.02
N ASP A 286 -8.74 -6.95 -17.22
CA ASP A 286 -9.58 -8.14 -17.41
C ASP A 286 -8.89 -9.39 -16.84
N GLU A 287 -7.57 -9.51 -17.00
CA GLU A 287 -6.80 -10.61 -16.41
C GLU A 287 -6.83 -10.60 -14.88
N ILE A 288 -6.63 -9.44 -14.25
CA ILE A 288 -6.71 -9.29 -12.80
C ILE A 288 -8.13 -9.61 -12.32
N GLN A 289 -9.15 -9.13 -13.01
CA GLN A 289 -10.55 -9.40 -12.65
C GLN A 289 -10.94 -10.87 -12.82
N ALA A 290 -10.41 -11.55 -13.85
CA ALA A 290 -10.57 -12.97 -14.05
C ALA A 290 -9.86 -13.78 -12.96
N PHE A 291 -8.65 -13.36 -12.57
CA PHE A 291 -7.90 -14.00 -11.50
C PHE A 291 -8.65 -13.98 -10.16
N TYR A 292 -9.30 -12.86 -9.81
CA TYR A 292 -10.15 -12.79 -8.62
C TYR A 292 -11.36 -13.75 -8.66
N GLN A 293 -11.80 -14.17 -9.85
CA GLN A 293 -12.95 -15.06 -10.04
C GLN A 293 -12.56 -16.55 -10.07
N GLU A 294 -11.27 -16.88 -10.07
CA GLU A 294 -10.82 -18.28 -9.96
C GLU A 294 -11.30 -18.91 -8.64
N ASP A 295 -11.78 -20.16 -8.70
CA ASP A 295 -12.37 -20.86 -7.54
C ASP A 295 -11.37 -21.03 -6.38
N ILE A 296 -10.09 -21.11 -6.69
CA ILE A 296 -9.00 -21.17 -5.70
C ILE A 296 -8.93 -19.83 -4.94
N ILE A 297 -9.13 -18.71 -5.62
CA ILE A 297 -8.99 -17.36 -5.05
C ILE A 297 -10.26 -16.91 -4.34
N SER A 298 -11.43 -17.15 -4.94
CA SER A 298 -12.72 -16.83 -4.34
C SER A 298 -13.74 -17.92 -4.61
N ARG A 299 -14.62 -18.19 -3.65
CA ARG A 299 -15.72 -19.16 -3.75
C ARG A 299 -17.06 -18.47 -3.91
N GLN A 300 -17.91 -19.00 -4.77
CA GLN A 300 -19.30 -18.55 -4.85
C GLN A 300 -20.10 -19.05 -3.64
N THR A 301 -20.99 -18.23 -3.12
CA THR A 301 -21.92 -18.61 -2.04
C THR A 301 -23.09 -19.42 -2.60
N SER A 302 -23.55 -20.40 -1.83
CA SER A 302 -24.73 -21.22 -2.12
C SER A 302 -26.04 -20.49 -1.84
N ASN A 303 -25.99 -19.34 -1.17
CA ASN A 303 -27.16 -18.57 -0.77
C ASN A 303 -27.71 -17.77 -1.96
N LYS A 304 -28.97 -18.05 -2.34
CA LYS A 304 -29.68 -17.35 -3.43
C LYS A 304 -29.87 -15.84 -3.18
N LYS A 305 -29.76 -15.39 -1.93
CA LYS A 305 -29.86 -13.96 -1.57
C LYS A 305 -28.57 -13.18 -1.81
N ASP A 306 -27.44 -13.87 -1.94
CA ASP A 306 -26.13 -13.25 -2.08
C ASP A 306 -25.85 -12.90 -3.55
N VAL A 307 -26.60 -11.93 -4.06
CA VAL A 307 -26.55 -11.47 -5.45
C VAL A 307 -26.43 -9.95 -5.47
N ILE A 308 -25.45 -9.44 -6.23
CA ILE A 308 -25.31 -8.01 -6.49
C ILE A 308 -25.79 -7.67 -7.89
N HIS A 309 -26.39 -6.49 -8.05
CA HIS A 309 -26.83 -6.02 -9.36
C HIS A 309 -25.78 -5.08 -9.95
N VAL A 310 -25.14 -5.51 -11.03
CA VAL A 310 -24.19 -4.68 -11.80
C VAL A 310 -24.79 -4.45 -13.17
N LYS A 311 -24.98 -3.18 -13.56
CA LYS A 311 -25.64 -2.82 -14.84
C LYS A 311 -26.99 -3.53 -15.06
N LYS A 312 -27.79 -3.67 -14.00
CA LYS A 312 -29.10 -4.37 -13.97
C LYS A 312 -29.03 -5.89 -14.18
N GLN A 313 -27.84 -6.49 -14.19
CA GLN A 313 -27.70 -7.95 -14.20
C GLN A 313 -27.39 -8.48 -12.80
N PRO A 314 -28.09 -9.54 -12.35
CA PRO A 314 -27.78 -10.22 -11.10
C PRO A 314 -26.49 -11.02 -11.25
N ILE A 315 -25.47 -10.69 -10.46
CA ILE A 315 -24.19 -11.39 -10.40
C ILE A 315 -24.06 -11.99 -8.99
N PRO A 316 -23.81 -13.30 -8.85
CA PRO A 316 -23.63 -13.92 -7.54
C PRO A 316 -22.38 -13.37 -6.85
N VAL A 317 -22.49 -13.14 -5.55
CA VAL A 317 -21.35 -12.74 -4.72
C VAL A 317 -20.37 -13.91 -4.61
N ARG A 318 -19.08 -13.58 -4.59
CA ARG A 318 -17.99 -14.51 -4.29
C ARG A 318 -17.23 -14.02 -3.08
N PHE A 319 -16.79 -14.94 -2.24
CA PHE A 319 -15.99 -14.64 -1.05
C PHE A 319 -14.56 -15.10 -1.26
N MET A 320 -13.59 -14.24 -0.98
CA MET A 320 -12.17 -14.58 -1.12
C MET A 320 -11.77 -15.65 -0.11
N ASN A 321 -11.04 -16.67 -0.56
CA ASN A 321 -10.46 -17.71 0.31
C ASN A 321 -9.17 -17.23 1.00
N PHE A 322 -8.55 -16.17 0.48
CA PHE A 322 -7.33 -15.58 1.00
C PHE A 322 -7.52 -14.10 1.29
N THR A 323 -6.60 -13.54 2.09
CA THR A 323 -6.49 -12.08 2.19
C THR A 323 -6.11 -11.48 0.82
N VAL A 324 -6.43 -10.20 0.61
CA VAL A 324 -6.07 -9.49 -0.64
C VAL A 324 -4.54 -9.48 -0.84
N GLY A 325 -3.77 -9.38 0.26
CA GLY A 325 -2.30 -9.42 0.23
C GLY A 325 -1.72 -10.77 -0.21
N GLN A 326 -2.25 -11.87 0.33
CA GLN A 326 -1.86 -13.23 -0.09
C GLN A 326 -2.24 -13.47 -1.56
N THR A 327 -3.44 -13.03 -1.95
CA THR A 327 -3.93 -13.12 -3.34
C THR A 327 -2.98 -12.40 -4.30
N TYR A 328 -2.52 -11.19 -3.95
CA TYR A 328 -1.52 -10.45 -4.73
C TYR A 328 -0.19 -11.18 -4.83
N ALA A 329 0.29 -11.81 -3.76
CA ALA A 329 1.53 -12.59 -3.80
C ALA A 329 1.42 -13.81 -4.74
N VAL A 330 0.28 -14.49 -4.76
CA VAL A 330 0.01 -15.59 -5.71
C VAL A 330 -0.05 -15.06 -7.14
N PHE A 331 -0.70 -13.93 -7.36
CA PHE A 331 -0.77 -13.28 -8.66
C PHE A 331 0.62 -12.93 -9.22
N LEU A 332 1.50 -12.37 -8.38
CA LEU A 332 2.87 -12.06 -8.79
C LEU A 332 3.68 -13.31 -9.17
N LYS A 333 3.47 -14.45 -8.50
CA LYS A 333 4.11 -15.71 -8.90
C LYS A 333 3.66 -16.13 -10.30
N LYS A 334 2.34 -16.08 -10.55
CA LYS A 334 1.74 -16.39 -11.87
C LYS A 334 2.25 -15.47 -12.98
N LEU A 335 2.54 -14.20 -12.66
CA LEU A 335 3.14 -13.25 -13.60
C LEU A 335 4.63 -13.51 -13.84
N LYS A 336 5.40 -13.94 -12.84
CA LYS A 336 6.83 -14.27 -13.02
C LYS A 336 7.04 -15.46 -13.96
N ASP A 337 6.07 -16.37 -14.03
CA ASP A 337 6.10 -17.50 -14.95
C ASP A 337 5.81 -17.08 -16.40
N ARG A 338 5.37 -15.84 -16.63
CA ARG A 338 5.14 -15.26 -17.95
C ARG A 338 6.18 -14.16 -18.19
N ASP A 339 6.83 -14.21 -19.35
CA ASP A 339 7.85 -13.22 -19.75
C ASP A 339 7.25 -11.84 -20.12
N THR A 340 6.12 -11.47 -19.50
CA THR A 340 5.38 -10.22 -19.73
C THR A 340 5.65 -9.25 -18.60
N LEU A 341 6.54 -8.30 -18.89
CA LEU A 341 7.12 -7.31 -17.98
C LEU A 341 6.18 -6.10 -17.70
N GLU A 342 4.90 -6.31 -17.39
CA GLU A 342 4.07 -5.24 -16.82
C GLU A 342 4.07 -5.35 -15.30
N SER A 343 4.74 -4.39 -14.62
CA SER A 343 4.79 -4.35 -13.16
C SER A 343 3.46 -3.85 -12.60
N VAL A 344 2.67 -4.78 -12.05
CA VAL A 344 1.43 -4.44 -11.34
C VAL A 344 1.78 -4.00 -9.92
N SER A 345 1.40 -2.79 -9.53
CA SER A 345 1.55 -2.36 -8.14
C SER A 345 0.47 -2.98 -7.25
N ARG A 346 0.76 -3.06 -5.94
CA ARG A 346 -0.20 -3.59 -4.96
C ARG A 346 -1.47 -2.74 -4.91
N GLU A 347 -1.32 -1.43 -4.93
CA GLU A 347 -2.43 -0.47 -4.87
C GLU A 347 -3.33 -0.60 -6.10
N MET A 348 -2.72 -0.77 -7.27
CA MET A 348 -3.43 -1.02 -8.52
C MET A 348 -4.21 -2.33 -8.44
N PHE A 349 -3.57 -3.42 -8.03
CA PHE A 349 -4.23 -4.72 -7.87
C PHE A 349 -5.43 -4.66 -6.91
N TYR A 350 -5.30 -3.91 -5.82
CA TYR A 350 -6.35 -3.76 -4.82
C TYR A 350 -7.53 -2.95 -5.38
N SER A 351 -7.23 -1.91 -6.16
CA SER A 351 -8.25 -1.06 -6.78
C SER A 351 -9.07 -1.79 -7.86
N LEU A 352 -8.49 -2.81 -8.49
CA LEU A 352 -9.11 -3.57 -9.58
C LEU A 352 -9.97 -4.76 -9.11
N LYS A 353 -10.10 -4.95 -7.78
CA LYS A 353 -10.94 -6.01 -7.22
C LYS A 353 -12.41 -5.85 -7.63
N PRO A 354 -13.03 -6.86 -8.27
CA PRO A 354 -14.45 -6.81 -8.63
C PRO A 354 -15.36 -6.56 -7.42
N LYS A 355 -16.45 -5.81 -7.61
CA LYS A 355 -17.44 -5.53 -6.55
C LYS A 355 -18.18 -6.80 -6.07
N CYS A 356 -18.33 -7.79 -6.95
CA CYS A 356 -18.92 -9.10 -6.62
C CYS A 356 -18.02 -9.94 -5.72
N VAL A 357 -16.71 -9.64 -5.65
CA VAL A 357 -15.76 -10.36 -4.81
C VAL A 357 -15.62 -9.64 -3.48
N LYS A 358 -16.12 -10.26 -2.42
CA LYS A 358 -16.09 -9.77 -1.04
C LYS A 358 -14.95 -10.43 -0.28
N ILE A 359 -14.32 -9.66 0.61
CA ILE A 359 -13.36 -10.21 1.57
C ILE A 359 -14.21 -10.90 2.64
N LEU A 360 -13.87 -12.13 2.99
CA LEU A 360 -14.46 -12.78 4.14
C LEU A 360 -14.11 -11.97 5.39
N THR A 361 -15.13 -11.45 6.08
CA THR A 361 -14.95 -10.98 7.45
C THR A 361 -14.68 -12.21 8.33
N PRO A 362 -13.92 -12.07 9.44
CA PRO A 362 -13.43 -13.16 10.29
C PRO A 362 -14.52 -13.91 11.09
N HIS A 363 -15.72 -14.05 10.53
CA HIS A 363 -16.69 -15.07 10.87
C HIS A 363 -16.51 -16.31 9.96
N ASP A 364 -15.25 -16.67 9.70
CA ASP A 364 -14.82 -18.02 9.33
C ASP A 364 -15.09 -18.97 10.51
N VAL A 365 -16.35 -19.11 10.90
CA VAL A 365 -16.82 -20.27 11.66
C VAL A 365 -17.14 -21.33 10.62
N CYS A 366 -16.53 -22.51 10.73
CA CYS A 366 -16.94 -23.64 9.92
C CYS A 366 -18.45 -23.88 10.16
N ALA A 367 -19.29 -23.71 9.15
CA ALA A 367 -20.71 -24.09 9.23
C ALA A 367 -20.92 -25.60 9.03
N CYS A 368 -19.88 -26.40 9.30
CA CYS A 368 -19.96 -27.83 9.24
C CYS A 368 -20.69 -28.38 10.47
N ILE A 369 -21.34 -29.53 10.28
CA ILE A 369 -22.15 -30.18 11.32
C ILE A 369 -21.38 -30.36 12.63
N TYR A 370 -20.07 -30.64 12.56
CA TYR A 370 -19.21 -30.84 13.73
C TYR A 370 -19.03 -29.56 14.56
N HIS A 371 -18.67 -28.45 13.92
CA HIS A 371 -18.50 -27.17 14.63
C HIS A 371 -19.82 -26.62 15.15
N GLU A 372 -20.90 -26.75 14.38
CA GLU A 372 -22.24 -26.31 14.81
C GLU A 372 -22.76 -27.17 15.98
N ASN A 373 -22.54 -28.49 15.96
CA ASN A 373 -22.87 -29.37 17.08
C ASN A 373 -22.05 -29.04 18.32
N PHE A 374 -20.76 -28.81 18.18
CA PHE A 374 -19.88 -28.42 19.28
C PHE A 374 -20.35 -27.12 19.94
N ASP A 375 -20.74 -26.11 19.14
CA ASP A 375 -21.32 -24.87 19.65
C ASP A 375 -22.66 -25.09 20.35
N PHE A 376 -23.53 -26.00 19.85
CA PHE A 376 -24.78 -26.34 20.55
C PHE A 376 -24.57 -27.06 21.87
N LEU A 377 -23.56 -27.93 21.97
CA LEU A 377 -23.21 -28.60 23.21
C LEU A 377 -22.71 -27.58 24.25
N ILE A 378 -21.88 -26.63 23.85
CA ILE A 378 -21.44 -25.52 24.71
C ILE A 378 -22.61 -24.64 25.14
N GLN A 379 -23.58 -24.38 24.26
CA GLN A 379 -24.80 -23.67 24.65
C GLN A 379 -25.64 -24.46 25.65
N GLY A 380 -25.71 -25.79 25.50
CA GLY A 380 -26.32 -26.69 26.48
C GLY A 380 -25.65 -26.58 27.85
N TRP A 381 -24.31 -26.64 27.87
CA TRP A 381 -23.50 -26.44 29.07
C TRP A 381 -23.76 -25.09 29.74
N ASN A 382 -23.69 -24.00 28.98
CA ASN A 382 -23.84 -22.64 29.48
C ASN A 382 -25.25 -22.35 30.03
N LYS A 383 -26.29 -23.09 29.58
CA LYS A 383 -27.66 -22.96 30.13
C LYS A 383 -27.78 -23.46 31.57
N MET A 384 -26.89 -24.35 32.01
CA MET A 384 -26.88 -24.91 33.36
C MET A 384 -26.28 -23.95 34.41
N ARG A 385 -25.90 -22.72 34.01
CA ARG A 385 -25.52 -21.58 34.88
C ARG A 385 -24.28 -21.78 35.78
N LEU A 386 -23.28 -22.55 35.35
CA LEU A 386 -22.01 -22.69 36.09
C LEU A 386 -20.99 -21.60 35.74
N THR A 387 -20.58 -21.51 34.48
CA THR A 387 -19.63 -20.54 33.94
C THR A 387 -19.86 -20.46 32.44
N LYS A 388 -19.79 -19.26 31.85
CA LYS A 388 -19.84 -19.13 30.39
C LYS A 388 -18.50 -19.59 29.83
N ILE A 389 -18.50 -20.71 29.15
CA ILE A 389 -17.33 -21.21 28.42
C ILE A 389 -17.54 -20.90 26.95
N GLU A 390 -16.49 -20.36 26.31
CA GLU A 390 -16.43 -20.20 24.85
C GLU A 390 -15.65 -21.34 24.22
N SER A 391 -16.02 -21.73 23.00
CA SER A 391 -15.36 -22.82 22.26
C SER A 391 -13.85 -22.63 22.12
N LYS A 392 -13.40 -21.38 21.94
CA LYS A 392 -11.98 -21.03 21.86
C LYS A 392 -11.21 -21.30 23.16
N MET A 393 -11.84 -21.06 24.30
CA MET A 393 -11.21 -21.31 25.61
C MET A 393 -11.06 -22.81 25.84
N LEU A 394 -12.12 -23.58 25.58
CA LEU A 394 -12.10 -25.03 25.69
C LEU A 394 -11.03 -25.65 24.79
N ILE A 395 -10.94 -25.23 23.52
CA ILE A 395 -9.92 -25.73 22.60
C ILE A 395 -8.51 -25.36 23.08
N SER A 396 -8.30 -24.14 23.58
CA SER A 396 -7.00 -23.68 24.07
C SER A 396 -6.49 -24.50 25.26
N ASP A 397 -7.40 -24.97 26.12
CA ASP A 397 -7.06 -25.75 27.31
C ASP A 397 -6.89 -27.26 27.00
N LEU A 398 -7.49 -27.73 25.90
CA LEU A 398 -7.33 -29.11 25.43
C LEU A 398 -6.01 -29.33 24.68
N VAL A 399 -5.40 -28.29 24.13
CA VAL A 399 -4.12 -28.36 23.39
C VAL A 399 -2.93 -27.89 24.23
N CYS A 400 -1.72 -28.17 23.76
CA CYS A 400 -0.49 -27.71 24.42
C CYS A 400 -0.38 -26.17 24.44
N HIS A 401 0.32 -25.61 25.44
CA HIS A 401 0.54 -24.17 25.64
C HIS A 401 1.19 -23.45 24.43
N SER A 402 1.85 -24.19 23.54
CA SER A 402 2.33 -23.71 22.24
C SER A 402 1.90 -24.72 21.18
N PRO A 403 0.65 -24.62 20.68
CA PRO A 403 0.07 -25.68 19.88
C PRO A 403 0.69 -25.73 18.49
N THR A 404 1.09 -26.92 18.07
CA THR A 404 1.53 -27.20 16.71
C THR A 404 0.34 -27.69 15.87
N ALA A 405 0.53 -27.83 14.56
CA ALA A 405 -0.50 -28.44 13.71
C ALA A 405 -0.92 -29.83 14.23
N GLU A 406 0.02 -30.62 14.73
CA GLU A 406 -0.22 -31.97 15.29
C GLU A 406 -1.19 -31.95 16.48
N CYS A 407 -1.22 -30.87 17.28
CA CYS A 407 -2.19 -30.73 18.37
C CYS A 407 -3.63 -30.64 17.85
N PHE A 408 -3.85 -29.88 16.77
CA PHE A 408 -5.18 -29.68 16.19
C PHE A 408 -5.67 -30.85 15.33
N PHE A 409 -4.76 -31.71 14.86
CA PHE A 409 -5.09 -32.94 14.12
C PHE A 409 -5.17 -34.20 15.01
N ASN A 410 -5.09 -34.05 16.34
CA ASN A 410 -5.10 -35.15 17.30
C ASN A 410 -3.93 -36.16 17.12
N GLU A 411 -2.79 -35.67 16.62
CA GLU A 411 -1.57 -36.45 16.38
C GLU A 411 -0.51 -36.21 17.47
N CYS A 412 -0.66 -35.15 18.27
CA CYS A 412 0.26 -34.79 19.35
C CYS A 412 0.17 -35.78 20.53
N ARG A 413 1.29 -36.42 20.87
CA ARG A 413 1.36 -37.39 21.98
C ARG A 413 1.12 -36.78 23.37
N GLN A 414 1.20 -35.46 23.51
CA GLN A 414 1.07 -34.78 24.80
C GLN A 414 -0.37 -34.39 25.14
N CYS A 415 -1.21 -34.13 24.13
CA CYS A 415 -2.58 -33.66 24.32
C CYS A 415 -3.65 -34.53 23.65
N ARG A 416 -3.25 -35.60 22.93
CA ARG A 416 -4.19 -36.49 22.23
C ARG A 416 -5.22 -37.17 23.13
N ASP A 417 -4.85 -37.40 24.39
CA ASP A 417 -5.72 -38.06 25.35
C ASP A 417 -6.58 -37.05 26.14
N ASN A 418 -6.43 -35.74 25.89
CA ASN A 418 -7.23 -34.71 26.56
C ASN A 418 -8.66 -34.74 25.99
N GLN A 419 -9.60 -35.21 26.79
CA GLN A 419 -11.02 -35.24 26.41
C GLN A 419 -11.76 -34.01 26.93
N PRO A 420 -12.65 -33.40 26.14
CA PRO A 420 -13.52 -32.31 26.59
C PRO A 420 -14.31 -32.70 27.85
N SER A 421 -14.80 -33.93 27.95
CA SER A 421 -15.58 -34.35 29.11
C SER A 421 -14.80 -34.35 30.42
N GLU A 422 -13.51 -34.72 30.40
CA GLU A 422 -12.66 -34.71 31.59
C GLU A 422 -12.38 -33.29 32.07
N TYR A 423 -12.09 -32.38 31.13
CA TYR A 423 -11.93 -30.97 31.44
C TYR A 423 -13.22 -30.37 32.03
N LEU A 424 -14.37 -30.63 31.41
CA LEU A 424 -15.66 -30.09 31.88
C LEU A 424 -16.09 -30.68 33.23
N LYS A 425 -15.74 -31.94 33.54
CA LYS A 425 -15.96 -32.53 34.87
C LYS A 425 -15.26 -31.76 35.99
N HIS A 426 -14.13 -31.09 35.73
CA HIS A 426 -13.47 -30.24 36.74
C HIS A 426 -14.29 -29.00 37.14
N PHE A 427 -15.24 -28.57 36.30
CA PHE A 427 -16.15 -27.46 36.60
C PHE A 427 -17.44 -27.92 37.29
N LEU A 428 -17.66 -29.23 37.43
CA LEU A 428 -18.76 -29.78 38.22
C LEU A 428 -18.42 -29.57 39.71
N ASN A 429 -19.03 -28.54 40.29
CA ASN A 429 -18.97 -28.27 41.72
C ASN A 429 -20.17 -28.90 42.45
N ASN A 430 -20.23 -28.80 43.78
CA ASN A 430 -21.30 -29.29 44.66
C ASN A 430 -22.75 -28.81 44.33
N GLN A 431 -22.93 -27.99 43.29
CA GLN A 431 -24.23 -27.46 42.86
C GLN A 431 -24.82 -28.20 41.67
N ILE A 432 -24.04 -29.00 40.93
CA ILE A 432 -24.52 -29.77 39.77
C ILE A 432 -24.01 -31.21 39.85
N SER A 433 -24.94 -32.15 39.74
CA SER A 433 -24.70 -33.57 39.70
C SER A 433 -24.65 -34.06 38.25
N LEU A 434 -23.92 -35.15 38.01
CA LEU A 434 -23.93 -35.86 36.72
C LEU A 434 -25.34 -36.33 36.32
N PHE A 435 -26.24 -36.44 37.29
CA PHE A 435 -27.61 -36.88 37.11
C PHE A 435 -28.62 -35.75 36.92
N ASP A 436 -28.17 -34.49 36.92
CA ASP A 436 -29.09 -33.36 36.73
C ASP A 436 -29.59 -33.30 35.29
N ASP A 437 -30.85 -32.90 35.13
CA ASP A 437 -31.48 -32.80 33.81
C ASP A 437 -30.93 -31.60 33.03
N CYS A 438 -30.59 -31.83 31.77
CA CYS A 438 -30.15 -30.81 30.84
C CYS A 438 -30.79 -30.99 29.45
N SER A 439 -30.72 -29.95 28.63
CA SER A 439 -31.19 -30.03 27.24
C SER A 439 -30.23 -29.33 26.29
N TRP A 440 -29.96 -30.00 25.17
CA TRP A 440 -29.06 -29.52 24.13
C TRP A 440 -29.63 -29.80 22.75
N MET A 441 -28.98 -29.25 21.73
CA MET A 441 -29.35 -29.44 20.34
C MET A 441 -28.21 -30.14 19.60
N ILE A 442 -28.55 -30.95 18.62
CA ILE A 442 -27.56 -31.62 17.77
C ILE A 442 -28.15 -31.86 16.39
N TRP A 443 -27.36 -31.60 15.35
CA TRP A 443 -27.65 -32.03 14.00
C TRP A 443 -27.27 -33.51 13.85
N ARG A 444 -28.21 -34.34 13.40
CA ARG A 444 -27.94 -35.74 13.04
C ARG A 444 -28.20 -36.00 11.56
N LYS A 445 -27.32 -36.80 10.96
CA LYS A 445 -27.55 -37.38 9.63
C LYS A 445 -28.53 -38.55 9.79
N PRO A 446 -29.55 -38.67 8.93
CA PRO A 446 -30.45 -39.82 9.00
C PRO A 446 -29.66 -41.10 8.76
N VAL A 447 -29.72 -42.02 9.72
CA VAL A 447 -29.16 -43.36 9.57
C VAL A 447 -29.97 -44.03 8.46
N SER A 448 -29.33 -44.47 7.38
CA SER A 448 -30.00 -45.28 6.38
C SER A 448 -30.40 -46.59 7.05
N SER A 449 -31.67 -46.74 7.39
CA SER A 449 -32.24 -48.04 7.71
C SER A 449 -32.00 -48.93 6.49
N THR A 450 -31.12 -49.91 6.65
CA THR A 450 -30.91 -50.97 5.67
C THR A 450 -32.05 -51.97 5.81
N GLU A 451 -33.27 -51.54 5.50
CA GLU A 451 -34.33 -52.47 5.13
C GLU A 451 -34.41 -52.48 3.62
N LYS A 452 -33.82 -53.52 3.03
CA LYS A 452 -34.04 -53.89 1.63
C LYS A 452 -35.53 -54.22 1.47
N SER A 453 -36.33 -53.25 1.09
CA SER A 453 -37.58 -53.49 0.38
C SER A 453 -37.41 -53.02 -1.06
N ASN A 454 -37.79 -53.91 -1.97
CA ASN A 454 -37.50 -53.84 -3.39
C ASN A 454 -38.01 -52.57 -4.05
N GLY A 455 -37.13 -51.96 -4.85
CA GLY A 455 -37.49 -51.42 -6.15
C GLY A 455 -38.38 -50.19 -6.16
N GLU A 456 -37.86 -49.05 -5.72
CA GLU A 456 -38.14 -47.77 -6.37
C GLU A 456 -37.03 -46.78 -5.99
N ASN A 457 -36.31 -46.30 -7.01
CA ASN A 457 -35.22 -45.34 -6.87
C ASN A 457 -35.80 -43.95 -6.62
N SER A 458 -36.43 -43.74 -5.46
CA SER A 458 -36.72 -42.41 -4.97
C SER A 458 -35.43 -41.87 -4.35
N ASN A 459 -34.83 -40.89 -5.01
CA ASN A 459 -33.75 -40.07 -4.47
C ASN A 459 -34.35 -39.21 -3.33
N ALA A 460 -34.61 -39.86 -2.19
CA ALA A 460 -35.08 -39.18 -1.00
C ALA A 460 -33.92 -38.33 -0.49
N ASP A 461 -34.05 -37.01 -0.62
CA ASP A 461 -33.15 -36.04 -0.04
C ASP A 461 -32.92 -36.41 1.42
N LYS A 462 -31.71 -36.92 1.73
CA LYS A 462 -31.27 -37.26 3.09
C LYS A 462 -31.09 -35.96 3.87
N LYS A 463 -32.20 -35.39 4.31
CA LYS A 463 -32.23 -34.11 5.01
C LYS A 463 -31.62 -34.28 6.39
N ILE A 464 -30.59 -33.50 6.69
CA ILE A 464 -30.02 -33.39 8.04
C ILE A 464 -31.08 -32.78 8.95
N LEU A 465 -31.30 -33.36 10.13
CA LEU A 465 -32.35 -32.93 11.06
C LEU A 465 -31.71 -32.38 12.34
N LEU A 466 -32.23 -31.24 12.81
CA LEU A 466 -31.88 -30.69 14.12
C LEU A 466 -32.77 -31.37 15.15
N GLN A 467 -32.15 -32.04 16.13
CA GLN A 467 -32.83 -32.71 17.22
C GLN A 467 -32.58 -31.96 18.52
N LYS A 468 -33.62 -31.83 19.34
CA LYS A 468 -33.52 -31.33 20.72
C LYS A 468 -33.50 -32.54 21.64
N ASN A 469 -32.41 -32.72 22.37
CA ASN A 469 -32.24 -33.80 23.32
C ASN A 469 -32.50 -33.29 24.75
N ILE A 470 -33.03 -34.18 25.58
CA ILE A 470 -33.23 -33.98 27.02
C ILE A 470 -32.66 -35.23 27.68
N GLY A 471 -31.74 -35.04 28.62
CA GLY A 471 -31.02 -36.13 29.29
C GLY A 471 -30.23 -35.61 30.47
N SER A 472 -29.41 -36.46 31.06
CA SER A 472 -28.55 -36.11 32.18
C SER A 472 -27.30 -35.33 31.72
N VAL A 473 -26.62 -34.66 32.66
CA VAL A 473 -25.30 -34.04 32.40
C VAL A 473 -24.28 -35.08 31.91
N ALA A 474 -24.36 -36.32 32.39
CA ALA A 474 -23.51 -37.40 31.90
C ALA A 474 -23.72 -37.66 30.40
N ASP A 475 -24.97 -37.67 29.93
CA ASP A 475 -25.31 -37.87 28.52
C ASP A 475 -24.79 -36.73 27.63
N LEU A 476 -24.83 -35.49 28.14
CA LEU A 476 -24.26 -34.34 27.43
C LEU A 476 -22.74 -34.45 27.29
N LEU A 477 -22.05 -34.88 28.35
CA LEU A 477 -20.60 -35.06 28.34
C LEU A 477 -20.15 -36.18 27.40
N GLU A 478 -20.91 -37.26 27.30
CA GLU A 478 -20.65 -38.34 26.34
C GLU A 478 -20.78 -37.84 24.89
N GLU A 479 -21.75 -36.97 24.62
CA GLU A 479 -21.93 -36.36 23.29
C GLU A 479 -20.77 -35.41 22.92
N PHE A 480 -20.11 -34.77 23.88
CA PHE A 480 -18.91 -33.96 23.65
C PHE A 480 -17.72 -34.78 23.15
N ASP A 481 -17.52 -35.98 23.69
CA ASP A 481 -16.41 -36.87 23.31
C ASP A 481 -16.70 -37.60 21.97
N CYS A 482 -17.96 -37.61 21.54
CA CYS A 482 -18.39 -38.21 20.27
C CYS A 482 -18.30 -37.26 19.06
N GLN A 483 -18.14 -35.94 19.26
CA GLN A 483 -17.95 -34.95 18.19
C GLN A 483 -16.47 -34.83 17.81
#